data_AF-A0A7Y2HKX1-F1
#
_entry.id   AF-A0A7Y2HKX1-F1
#
_cell.length_a   1.000
_cell.length_b   1.000
_cell.length_c   1.000
_cell.angle_alpha   90.00
_cell.angle_beta   90.00
_cell.angle_gamma   90.00
#
_symmetry.space_group_name_H-M   'P 1'
#
loop_
_entity.id
_entity.type
_entity.pdbx_description
1 polymer ?
#
loop_
_entity_poly.entity_id
_entity_poly.type
_entity_poly.pdbx_seq_one_letter_code
_entity_poly.pdbx_strand_id
1 'polypeptide(L)'
;MNSRICIAFIFTVLLLTNCTPPVVFDKPQPLGGEAVIEIPDVYQGLYICESDSTLIIISDHIVYAQHEHFFVISTEGLEEREDCSLMENEIYLPGKEMCIPIEYI
;
A
#
# COMPACT_ATOMS: atom_id res chain seq x y z
N MET A 1 41.61 -4.12 -7.76
CA MET A 1 40.52 -3.64 -6.88
C MET A 1 39.55 -4.80 -6.69
N ASN A 2 39.34 -5.29 -5.47
CA ASN A 2 38.65 -6.56 -5.23
C ASN A 2 37.16 -6.43 -5.53
N SER A 3 36.63 -7.27 -6.42
CA SER A 3 35.22 -7.27 -6.87
C SER A 3 34.21 -7.24 -5.70
N ARG A 4 34.52 -7.93 -4.59
CA ARG A 4 33.70 -7.94 -3.37
C ARG A 4 33.57 -6.57 -2.70
N ILE A 5 34.62 -5.75 -2.75
CA ILE A 5 34.62 -4.39 -2.17
C ILE A 5 33.75 -3.47 -3.03
N CYS A 6 33.80 -3.61 -4.37
CA CYS A 6 32.95 -2.84 -5.27
C CYS A 6 31.46 -3.15 -5.07
N ILE A 7 31.11 -4.43 -4.90
CA ILE A 7 29.71 -4.84 -4.65
C ILE A 7 29.21 -4.28 -3.32
N ALA A 8 30.00 -4.38 -2.25
CA ALA A 8 29.63 -3.82 -0.94
C ALA A 8 29.46 -2.30 -1.00
N PHE A 9 30.32 -1.60 -1.73
CA PHE A 9 30.21 -0.17 -1.95
C PHE A 9 28.93 0.20 -2.72
N ILE A 10 28.61 -0.49 -3.81
CA ILE A 10 27.38 -0.27 -4.60
C ILE A 10 26.15 -0.50 -3.72
N PHE A 11 26.11 -1.58 -2.94
CA PHE A 11 24.98 -1.88 -2.07
C PHE A 11 24.78 -0.80 -0.99
N THR A 12 25.87 -0.28 -0.45
CA THR A 12 25.85 0.79 0.56
C THR A 12 25.31 2.09 -0.04
N VAL A 13 25.74 2.44 -1.26
CA VAL A 13 25.23 3.62 -1.97
C VAL A 13 23.73 3.49 -2.26
N LEU A 14 23.28 2.31 -2.73
CA LEU A 14 21.86 2.07 -3.00
C LEU A 14 20.97 2.21 -1.76
N LEU A 15 21.44 1.74 -0.60
CA LEU A 15 20.72 1.89 0.66
C LEU A 15 20.64 3.36 1.12
N LEU A 16 21.67 4.16 0.84
CA LEU A 16 21.69 5.58 1.21
C LEU A 16 20.87 6.47 0.26
N THR A 17 20.59 6.01 -0.96
CA THR A 17 19.80 6.77 -1.96
C THR A 17 18.29 6.52 -1.88
N ASN A 18 17.81 5.66 -0.98
CA ASN A 18 16.40 5.30 -0.88
C ASN A 18 15.53 6.35 -0.15
N CYS A 19 15.87 7.63 -0.29
CA CYS A 19 15.06 8.73 0.20
C CYS A 19 13.90 8.96 -0.76
N THR A 20 12.75 8.36 -0.47
CA THR A 20 11.47 8.86 -0.99
C THR A 20 11.20 10.21 -0.33
N PRO A 21 11.16 11.33 -1.08
CA PRO A 21 10.83 12.62 -0.50
C PRO A 21 9.40 12.55 0.07
N PRO A 22 9.14 13.13 1.25
CA PRO A 22 7.79 13.19 1.76
C PRO A 22 6.92 13.93 0.75
N VAL A 23 5.73 13.39 0.46
CA VAL A 23 4.74 14.05 -0.38
C VAL A 23 4.25 15.26 0.40
N VAL A 24 4.69 16.44 0.01
CA VAL A 24 4.30 17.71 0.62
C VAL A 24 3.58 18.56 -0.41
N PHE A 25 2.54 19.27 0.03
CA PHE A 25 1.90 20.27 -0.81
C PHE A 25 2.79 21.51 -0.89
N ASP A 26 3.01 22.03 -2.10
CA ASP A 26 3.78 23.27 -2.34
C ASP A 26 2.99 24.52 -1.91
N LYS A 27 1.68 24.39 -1.77
CA LYS A 27 0.72 25.43 -1.40
C LYS A 27 -0.35 24.87 -0.47
N PRO A 28 -1.01 25.71 0.34
CA PRO A 28 -2.18 25.31 1.11
C PRO A 28 -3.24 24.63 0.25
N GLN A 29 -3.79 23.54 0.76
CA GLN A 29 -4.96 22.87 0.20
C GLN A 29 -6.11 23.00 1.19
N PRO A 30 -7.25 23.59 0.80
CA PRO A 30 -7.58 24.12 -0.53
C PRO A 30 -6.89 25.45 -0.86
N LEU A 31 -6.85 25.81 -2.16
CA LEU A 31 -6.29 27.07 -2.63
C LEU A 31 -6.97 28.29 -1.98
N GLY A 32 -6.17 29.21 -1.44
CA GLY A 32 -6.66 30.39 -0.71
C GLY A 32 -6.95 30.14 0.77
N GLY A 33 -6.80 28.91 1.25
CA GLY A 33 -6.82 28.58 2.67
C GLY A 33 -5.49 28.84 3.37
N GLU A 34 -5.47 28.60 4.68
CA GLU A 34 -4.27 28.73 5.50
C GLU A 34 -3.41 27.46 5.42
N ALA A 35 -2.08 27.64 5.48
CA ALA A 35 -1.16 26.52 5.60
C ALA A 35 -1.27 25.93 7.01
N VAL A 36 -1.79 24.71 7.11
CA VAL A 36 -1.85 23.97 8.38
C VAL A 36 -0.80 22.87 8.38
N ILE A 37 -0.21 22.61 9.55
CA ILE A 37 0.79 21.56 9.78
C ILE A 37 0.10 20.26 10.22
N GLU A 38 -1.13 20.38 10.74
CA GLU A 38 -1.93 19.31 11.31
C GLU A 38 -3.37 19.40 10.81
N ILE A 39 -4.01 18.24 10.67
CA ILE A 39 -5.41 18.12 10.34
C ILE A 39 -6.22 18.37 11.61
N PRO A 40 -7.16 19.34 11.61
CA PRO A 40 -7.95 19.66 12.80
C PRO A 40 -8.69 18.45 13.37
N ASP A 41 -8.70 18.30 14.70
CA ASP A 41 -9.32 17.17 15.42
C ASP A 41 -10.78 16.91 15.02
N VAL A 42 -11.53 17.95 14.64
CA VAL A 42 -12.92 17.82 14.18
C VAL A 42 -13.09 16.98 12.91
N TYR A 43 -12.02 16.82 12.12
CA TYR A 43 -12.01 16.02 10.90
C TYR A 43 -11.32 14.66 11.08
N GLN A 44 -10.70 14.41 12.24
CA GLN A 44 -10.01 13.15 12.50
C GLN A 44 -11.01 12.03 12.81
N GLY A 45 -10.69 10.80 12.38
CA GLY A 45 -11.54 9.64 12.62
C GLY A 45 -11.60 8.66 11.45
N LEU A 46 -12.58 7.76 11.54
CA LEU A 46 -12.86 6.71 10.58
C LEU A 46 -14.19 7.00 9.88
N TYR A 47 -14.18 7.06 8.55
CA TYR A 47 -15.35 7.34 7.73
C TYR A 47 -15.52 6.24 6.70
N ILE A 48 -16.74 5.74 6.53
CA ILE A 48 -17.06 4.76 5.49
C ILE A 48 -17.80 5.47 4.36
N CYS A 49 -17.28 5.34 3.13
CA CYS A 49 -17.95 5.81 1.94
C CYS A 49 -19.12 4.88 1.59
N GLU A 50 -20.34 5.43 1.54
CA GLU A 50 -21.55 4.65 1.22
C GLU A 50 -21.54 4.06 -0.21
N SER A 51 -20.83 4.69 -1.14
CA SER A 51 -20.83 4.31 -2.55
C SER A 51 -20.06 3.02 -2.85
N ASP A 52 -18.97 2.77 -2.13
CA ASP A 52 -17.99 1.73 -2.45
C ASP A 52 -17.42 1.04 -1.21
N SER A 53 -17.96 1.33 -0.02
CA SER A 53 -17.49 0.81 1.27
C SER A 53 -16.02 1.12 1.57
N THR A 54 -15.42 2.11 0.90
CA THR A 54 -14.05 2.56 1.18
C THR A 54 -13.97 3.12 2.58
N LEU A 55 -12.97 2.68 3.35
CA LEU A 55 -12.68 3.21 4.68
C LEU A 55 -11.67 4.35 4.56
N ILE A 56 -12.09 5.58 4.84
CA ILE A 56 -11.25 6.77 4.91
C ILE A 56 -10.78 6.95 6.35
N ILE A 57 -9.46 7.04 6.53
CA ILE A 57 -8.81 7.14 7.82
C ILE A 57 -8.06 8.47 7.87
N ILE A 58 -8.46 9.33 8.81
CA ILE A 58 -7.91 10.67 8.99
C ILE A 58 -7.23 10.75 10.36
N SER A 59 -5.92 10.95 10.35
CA SER A 59 -5.08 11.23 11.54
C SER A 59 -4.61 12.69 11.52
N ASP A 60 -3.93 13.11 12.58
CA ASP A 60 -3.22 14.39 12.71
C ASP A 60 -2.38 14.81 11.48
N HIS A 61 -1.67 13.89 10.82
CA HIS A 61 -0.75 14.24 9.73
C HIS A 61 -0.99 13.49 8.42
N ILE A 62 -1.97 12.59 8.36
CA ILE A 62 -2.20 11.75 7.18
C ILE A 62 -3.68 11.48 6.94
N VAL A 63 -4.06 11.50 5.66
CA VAL A 63 -5.33 10.96 5.17
C VAL A 63 -5.00 9.81 4.24
N TYR A 64 -5.60 8.65 4.47
CA TYR A 64 -5.50 7.53 3.54
C TYR A 64 -6.83 6.79 3.38
N ALA A 65 -7.00 6.17 2.22
CA ALA A 65 -8.17 5.39 1.87
C ALA A 65 -7.80 3.91 1.82
N GLN A 66 -8.59 3.06 2.47
CA GLN A 66 -8.48 1.62 2.43
C GLN A 66 -9.63 1.05 1.60
N HIS A 67 -9.28 0.38 0.51
CA HIS A 67 -10.22 -0.33 -0.36
C HIS A 67 -10.08 -1.83 -0.12
N GLU A 68 -11.20 -2.49 0.13
CA GLU A 68 -11.26 -3.96 0.15
C GLU A 68 -11.74 -4.43 -1.22
N HIS A 69 -10.95 -5.28 -1.86
CA HIS A 69 -11.27 -5.85 -3.16
C HIS A 69 -11.49 -7.35 -3.01
N PHE A 70 -12.73 -7.77 -3.21
CA PHE A 70 -13.09 -9.18 -3.31
C PHE A 70 -13.18 -9.55 -4.79
N PHE A 71 -12.58 -10.68 -5.17
CA PHE A 71 -12.71 -11.22 -6.52
C PHE A 71 -13.12 -12.69 -6.43
N VAL A 72 -14.01 -13.11 -7.33
CA VAL A 72 -14.40 -14.51 -7.49
C VAL A 72 -13.64 -15.07 -8.67
N ILE A 73 -12.96 -16.19 -8.47
CA ILE A 73 -12.23 -16.91 -9.51
C ILE A 73 -12.58 -18.39 -9.42
N SER A 74 -12.70 -19.06 -10.57
CA SER A 74 -12.83 -20.52 -10.58
C SER A 74 -11.49 -21.17 -10.21
N THR A 75 -11.53 -22.42 -9.75
CA THR A 75 -10.30 -23.21 -9.52
C THR A 75 -9.47 -23.34 -10.79
N GLU A 76 -10.12 -23.59 -11.94
CA GLU A 76 -9.46 -23.65 -13.25
C GLU A 76 -8.76 -22.32 -13.59
N GLY A 77 -9.42 -21.18 -13.36
CA GLY A 77 -8.83 -19.86 -13.62
C GLY A 77 -7.68 -19.50 -12.66
N LEU A 78 -7.59 -20.17 -11.50
CA LEU A 78 -6.47 -20.03 -10.58
C LEU A 78 -5.26 -20.85 -11.06
N GLU A 79 -5.48 -22.06 -11.59
CA GLU A 79 -4.42 -22.94 -12.11
C GLU A 79 -3.75 -22.36 -13.38
N GLU A 80 -4.45 -21.54 -14.15
CA GLU A 80 -3.92 -20.87 -15.34
C GLU A 80 -3.01 -19.67 -15.04
N ARG A 81 -2.96 -19.20 -13.78
CA ARG A 81 -2.21 -18.01 -13.39
C ARG A 81 -0.81 -18.37 -12.88
N GLU A 82 0.20 -17.69 -13.40
CA GLU A 82 1.59 -17.83 -12.93
C GLU A 82 1.87 -17.01 -11.65
N ASP A 83 0.98 -16.07 -11.29
CA ASP A 83 1.16 -15.11 -10.21
C ASP A 83 0.44 -15.51 -8.91
N CYS A 84 -0.13 -16.71 -8.84
CA CYS A 84 -0.70 -17.27 -7.63
C CYS A 84 -0.60 -18.80 -7.59
N SER A 85 -0.63 -19.38 -6.39
CA SER A 85 -0.69 -20.84 -6.21
C SER A 85 -1.62 -21.22 -5.06
N LEU A 86 -2.31 -22.35 -5.21
CA LEU A 86 -3.17 -22.89 -4.16
C LEU A 86 -2.33 -23.70 -3.17
N MET A 87 -2.35 -23.33 -1.89
CA MET A 87 -1.67 -24.06 -0.82
C MET A 87 -2.64 -24.25 0.35
N GLU A 88 -2.95 -25.50 0.70
CA GLU A 88 -3.66 -25.85 1.94
C GLU A 88 -4.87 -24.96 2.26
N ASN A 89 -5.72 -24.70 1.26
CA ASN A 89 -6.96 -23.90 1.38
C ASN A 89 -6.77 -22.36 1.41
N GLU A 90 -5.57 -21.90 1.05
CA GLU A 90 -5.21 -20.49 0.89
C GLU A 90 -4.64 -20.24 -0.52
N ILE A 91 -4.78 -19.00 -1.01
CA ILE A 91 -4.10 -18.55 -2.23
C ILE A 91 -2.82 -17.86 -1.81
N TYR A 92 -1.68 -18.43 -2.20
CA TYR A 92 -0.38 -17.80 -2.07
C TYR A 92 -0.13 -16.87 -3.25
N LEU A 93 0.25 -15.61 -2.96
CA LEU A 93 0.63 -14.61 -3.95
C LEU A 93 2.15 -14.37 -3.88
N PRO A 94 2.97 -14.97 -4.75
CA PRO A 94 4.43 -14.79 -4.74
C PRO A 94 4.86 -13.33 -4.87
N GLY A 95 4.12 -12.50 -5.61
CA GLY A 95 4.43 -11.08 -5.75
C GLY A 95 4.22 -10.24 -4.48
N LYS A 96 3.51 -10.76 -3.48
CA LYS A 96 3.22 -10.09 -2.20
C LYS A 96 3.72 -10.87 -0.98
N GLU A 97 4.28 -12.07 -1.18
CA GLU A 97 4.72 -12.99 -0.12
C GLU A 97 3.65 -13.21 0.97
N MET A 98 2.38 -13.33 0.55
CA MET A 98 1.24 -13.46 1.46
C MET A 98 0.30 -14.59 1.05
N CYS A 99 -0.39 -15.18 2.03
CA CYS A 99 -1.50 -16.10 1.83
C CYS A 99 -2.82 -15.38 2.08
N ILE A 100 -3.82 -15.62 1.22
CA ILE A 100 -5.17 -15.10 1.36
C ILE A 100 -6.13 -16.29 1.59
N PRO A 101 -6.95 -16.26 2.65
CA PRO A 101 -7.91 -17.33 2.90
C PRO A 101 -8.96 -17.40 1.80
N ILE A 102 -9.36 -18.62 1.43
CA ILE A 102 -10.42 -18.87 0.46
C ILE A 102 -11.73 -19.13 1.20
N GLU A 103 -12.78 -18.42 0.80
CA GLU A 103 -14.15 -18.74 1.19
C GLU A 103 -14.84 -19.43 0.01
N TYR A 104 -15.26 -20.69 0.20
CA TYR A 104 -16.01 -21.43 -0.80
C TYR A 104 -17.46 -20.94 -0.81
N ILE A 105 -17.88 -20.37 -1.93
CA ILE A 105 -19.24 -19.86 -2.17
C ILE A 105 -20.03 -20.85 -3.02
#